data_AF-A0AAD6FAB6-F1
#
_entry.id   AF-A0AAD6FAB6-F1
#
_cell.length_a   1.000
_cell.length_b   1.000
_cell.length_c   1.000
_cell.angle_alpha   90.00
_cell.angle_beta   90.00
_cell.angle_gamma   90.00
#
_symmetry.space_group_name_H-M   'P 1'
#
loop_
_entity.id
_entity.type
_entity.pdbx_description
1 polymer ?
#
loop_
_entity_poly.entity_id
_entity_poly.type
_entity_poly.pdbx_seq_one_letter_code
_entity_poly.pdbx_strand_id
1 'polypeptide(L)'
;MAYRSIHIVALGSECPGGVGPGEEIMGQGQLQGGLLWSYLGHGALVGPCDLESSMHNPAFMEYSSLVFGDVTVVVRDCPSWDLLDSDWASVRKVLEQADILVIKYSVTDKLAFQQVRNGYAPKLRPLLRHWGVPVILVAVGARLNDEGPPCTCPLCASDWSSCVPHSEGLQLSRDLGATYLELPSLNHVFVGRYFGSVLEYFMIQCLKHKAKERPEKRRGNKVNDLRPPHLEQPARLPPIRVEESSFSQDMQWLLERGVQFADVAFYAGDSGKELGWAHAAVLCAVSPYFRQLLLGPKTRERPQSRCVCRERDGGPNSLLSNWDGAIIDDMPRSEAHSTGRLSRLVVKDPLLCMCLWETLMFIYRGAWEWDHLQEALEEKLKNTLAAAQLIERIRSLIGKEKGPRDTPSARAAQLGPQTLVNLFNSPLYSDVIFMVQGSVLPAHRAVLVARCDVMAAMFSGKYAEARSRVVPIHGVSSDTFLSFLEYLYTDSCCPASVLQAMAVLVCAEMYQVKRLQHLCEVCVCAYLQSMPSRELSSTGISVIKLLRRAKCHNAEQLYIWLLHFIANNYLIFSHKPDFLELSEEEREQVERLRWPSRGYLQELSEYQQRRRKLRKSRCIVM
;
A
#
# COMPACT_ATOMS: atom_id res chain seq x y z
N MET A 1 29.01 20.83 36.69
CA MET A 1 29.41 20.17 35.43
C MET A 1 28.55 18.94 35.08
N ALA A 2 27.92 18.25 36.03
CA ALA A 2 27.12 17.03 35.80
C ALA A 2 25.75 17.17 35.09
N TYR A 3 25.30 18.37 34.71
CA TYR A 3 23.94 18.60 34.16
C TYR A 3 23.89 18.76 32.63
N ARG A 4 25.04 18.62 31.96
CA ARG A 4 25.14 18.52 30.50
C ARG A 4 25.66 17.15 30.09
N SER A 5 25.41 16.13 30.90
CA SER A 5 25.70 14.74 30.55
C SER A 5 24.43 13.97 30.20
N ILE A 6 24.53 13.13 29.17
CA ILE A 6 23.51 12.16 28.79
C ILE A 6 24.14 10.77 28.88
N HIS A 7 23.49 9.88 29.63
CA HIS A 7 23.90 8.51 29.82
C HIS A 7 23.06 7.60 28.92
N ILE A 8 23.69 7.00 27.93
CA ILE A 8 23.04 6.05 27.01
C ILE A 8 23.50 4.66 27.42
N VAL A 9 22.54 3.76 27.64
CA VAL A 9 22.84 2.33 27.81
C VAL A 9 22.38 1.59 26.56
N ALA A 10 23.24 0.74 26.01
CA ALA A 10 22.94 -0.06 24.84
C ALA A 10 23.07 -1.55 25.16
N LEU A 11 22.09 -2.34 24.72
CA LEU A 11 22.01 -3.78 24.99
C LEU A 11 21.78 -4.56 23.69
N GLY A 12 22.55 -5.64 23.51
CA GLY A 12 22.40 -6.59 22.42
C GLY A 12 23.41 -6.41 21.29
N SER A 13 23.27 -7.19 20.21
CA SER A 13 24.23 -7.25 19.10
C SER A 13 23.56 -6.98 17.75
N GLU A 14 24.20 -6.13 16.96
CA GLU A 14 23.87 -5.81 15.57
C GLU A 14 24.47 -6.81 14.55
N CYS A 15 25.33 -7.74 15.00
CA CYS A 15 25.97 -8.77 14.19
C CYS A 15 25.42 -10.18 14.50
N PRO A 16 25.17 -11.03 13.48
CA PRO A 16 24.71 -12.40 13.69
C PRO A 16 25.78 -13.23 14.41
N GLY A 17 25.37 -14.01 15.42
CA GLY A 17 26.25 -14.94 16.14
C GLY A 17 26.96 -14.39 17.37
N GLY A 18 26.61 -13.19 17.86
CA GLY A 18 27.03 -12.71 19.18
C GLY A 18 28.54 -12.49 19.36
N VAL A 19 29.33 -12.48 18.29
CA VAL A 19 30.78 -12.24 18.36
C VAL A 19 31.00 -10.79 18.74
N GLY A 20 31.30 -10.56 20.02
CA GLY A 20 31.85 -9.29 20.49
C GLY A 20 33.20 -8.99 19.80
N PRO A 21 33.67 -7.74 19.82
CA PRO A 21 34.96 -7.38 19.24
C PRO A 21 36.08 -8.00 20.09
N GLY A 22 36.45 -9.23 19.79
CA GLY A 22 37.49 -9.93 20.51
C GLY A 22 37.50 -11.41 20.25
N GLU A 23 37.76 -11.82 19.00
CA GLU A 23 38.43 -13.10 18.67
C GLU A 23 38.73 -13.25 17.17
N GLU A 24 39.25 -12.20 16.51
CA GLU A 24 40.03 -12.40 15.27
C GLU A 24 41.28 -11.51 15.33
N ILE A 25 42.42 -12.15 15.57
CA ILE A 25 43.73 -11.51 15.49
C ILE A 25 44.04 -11.31 14.00
N MET A 26 43.73 -10.13 13.46
CA MET A 26 44.37 -9.62 12.24
C MET A 26 44.66 -8.12 12.36
N GLY A 27 45.96 -7.79 12.42
CA GLY A 27 46.60 -6.57 11.93
C GLY A 27 46.04 -5.20 12.32
N GLN A 28 46.70 -4.54 13.29
CA GLN A 28 46.79 -3.08 13.48
C GLN A 28 45.49 -2.25 13.33
N GLY A 29 44.80 -2.02 14.45
CA GLY A 29 44.22 -0.69 14.75
C GLY A 29 42.82 -0.33 14.22
N GLN A 30 41.95 -1.29 13.91
CA GLN A 30 40.52 -1.01 13.61
C GLN A 30 39.58 -1.86 14.48
N LEU A 31 39.07 -1.29 15.56
CA LEU A 31 37.86 -1.78 16.22
C LEU A 31 36.69 -1.69 15.22
N GLN A 32 36.03 -2.80 14.90
CA GLN A 32 34.78 -2.80 14.14
C GLN A 32 33.74 -1.96 14.90
N GLY A 33 33.29 -0.88 14.28
CA GLY A 33 32.41 0.11 14.90
C GLY A 33 30.97 -0.36 14.99
N GLY A 34 30.48 -0.62 16.20
CA GLY A 34 29.07 -0.86 16.47
C GLY A 34 28.17 0.35 16.14
N LEU A 35 26.85 0.18 16.31
CA LEU A 35 25.82 1.18 15.97
C LEU A 35 26.10 2.57 16.57
N LEU A 36 26.36 2.63 17.88
CA LEU A 36 26.59 3.88 18.60
C LEU A 36 27.99 4.43 18.38
N TRP A 37 28.98 3.56 18.17
CA TRP A 37 30.33 3.97 17.76
C TRP A 37 30.33 4.63 16.39
N SER A 38 29.60 4.04 15.43
CA SER A 38 29.41 4.57 14.08
C SER A 38 28.68 5.92 14.07
N TYR A 39 27.85 6.20 15.08
CA TYR A 39 27.19 7.49 15.25
C TYR A 39 28.10 8.55 15.87
N LEU A 40 28.83 8.23 16.95
CA LEU A 40 29.67 9.20 17.66
C LEU A 40 30.99 9.53 16.95
N GLY A 41 31.37 8.72 15.95
CA GLY A 41 32.56 8.92 15.12
C GLY A 41 33.88 8.57 15.82
N HIS A 42 34.99 8.60 15.07
CA HIS A 42 36.34 8.27 15.55
C HIS A 42 36.93 9.23 16.62
N GLY A 43 36.17 10.23 17.08
CA GLY A 43 36.57 11.20 18.11
C GLY A 43 36.19 10.82 19.53
N ALA A 44 35.57 9.66 19.77
CA ALA A 44 35.28 9.16 21.10
C ALA A 44 36.59 8.82 21.83
N LEU A 45 36.88 9.54 22.92
CA LEU A 45 37.97 9.17 23.81
C LEU A 45 37.54 7.91 24.56
N VAL A 46 38.19 6.78 24.26
CA VAL A 46 38.25 5.66 25.20
C VAL A 46 39.09 6.18 26.36
N GLY A 47 38.43 6.64 27.42
CA GLY A 47 39.13 7.26 28.55
C GLY A 47 40.14 6.28 29.16
N PRO A 48 41.32 6.75 29.60
CA PRO A 48 42.13 5.98 30.53
C PRO A 48 41.35 5.81 31.84
N CYS A 49 41.44 4.62 32.43
CA CYS A 49 41.02 4.36 33.81
C CYS A 49 41.73 5.31 34.78
N ASP A 50 41.12 6.45 35.10
CA ASP A 50 41.55 7.29 36.22
C ASP A 50 40.53 7.17 37.37
N LEU A 51 40.91 6.26 38.28
CA LEU A 51 40.67 6.14 39.73
C LEU A 51 39.33 6.62 40.34
N GLU A 52 38.75 5.69 41.13
CA GLU A 52 37.76 5.87 42.22
C GLU A 52 36.27 6.03 41.87
N SER A 53 35.71 5.15 41.04
CA SER A 53 34.26 4.87 41.12
C SER A 53 33.97 3.38 41.25
N SER A 54 33.21 3.01 42.28
CA SER A 54 32.97 1.64 42.76
C SER A 54 32.05 0.80 41.87
N MET A 55 31.93 1.10 40.57
CA MET A 55 30.86 0.58 39.70
C MET A 55 31.38 0.10 38.33
N HIS A 56 32.53 -0.57 38.30
CA HIS A 56 33.01 -1.21 37.07
C HIS A 56 32.29 -2.55 36.86
N ASN A 57 31.46 -2.66 35.82
CA ASN A 57 30.93 -3.92 35.35
C ASN A 57 31.70 -4.33 34.07
N PRO A 58 32.44 -5.46 34.06
CA PRO A 58 33.23 -5.88 32.89
C PRO A 58 32.38 -6.21 31.66
N ALA A 59 31.04 -6.32 31.80
CA ALA A 59 30.12 -6.56 30.70
C ALA A 59 29.87 -5.33 29.80
N PHE A 60 30.19 -4.11 30.25
CA PHE A 60 29.90 -2.88 29.51
C PHE A 60 31.18 -2.22 29.00
N MET A 61 31.21 -1.91 27.70
CA MET A 61 32.19 -1.00 27.13
C MET A 61 31.72 0.44 27.34
N GLU A 62 32.52 1.26 28.02
CA GLU A 62 32.22 2.66 28.26
C GLU A 62 33.05 3.57 27.35
N TYR A 63 32.38 4.49 26.65
CA TYR A 63 33.03 5.52 25.84
C TYR A 63 32.27 6.84 25.95
N SER A 64 32.99 7.95 25.81
CA SER A 64 32.41 9.28 25.91
C SER A 64 32.75 10.17 24.72
N SER A 65 31.81 11.05 24.36
CA SER A 65 31.97 12.01 23.27
C SER A 65 31.25 13.32 23.57
N LEU A 66 31.66 14.42 22.93
CA LEU A 66 31.00 15.72 23.02
C LEU A 66 30.06 15.90 21.82
N VAL A 67 28.77 16.04 22.12
CA VAL A 67 27.70 16.27 21.13
C VAL A 67 27.08 17.64 21.39
N PHE A 68 26.47 18.25 20.36
CA PHE A 68 25.86 19.59 20.44
C PHE A 68 26.77 20.72 20.96
N GLY A 69 28.09 20.54 20.80
CA GLY A 69 29.12 21.52 21.18
C GLY A 69 29.65 21.37 22.60
N ASP A 70 28.79 21.18 23.61
CA ASP A 70 29.20 21.12 25.02
C ASP A 70 28.41 20.12 25.89
N VAL A 71 27.72 19.15 25.26
CA VAL A 71 27.00 18.07 25.95
C VAL A 71 27.87 16.81 25.94
N THR A 72 28.23 16.30 27.12
CA THR A 72 28.96 15.05 27.26
C THR A 72 27.99 13.88 27.13
N VAL A 73 28.22 12.98 26.17
CA VAL A 73 27.48 11.74 26.03
C VAL A 73 28.35 10.62 26.54
N VAL A 74 27.85 9.87 27.51
CA VAL A 74 28.50 8.67 28.05
C VAL A 74 27.69 7.48 27.59
N VAL A 75 28.29 6.60 26.81
CA VAL A 75 27.66 5.38 26.31
C VAL A 75 28.22 4.19 27.05
N ARG A 76 27.35 3.32 27.56
CA ARG A 76 27.66 2.01 28.10
C ARG A 76 27.04 0.94 27.22
N ASP A 77 27.86 0.25 26.44
CA ASP A 77 27.41 -0.72 25.43
C ASP A 77 27.69 -2.15 25.90
N CYS A 78 26.66 -2.97 25.98
CA CYS A 78 26.73 -4.40 26.33
C CYS A 78 26.33 -5.24 25.09
N PRO A 79 27.33 -5.79 24.36
CA PRO A 79 27.08 -6.46 23.08
C PRO A 79 26.49 -7.88 23.22
N SER A 80 26.68 -8.55 24.36
CA SER A 80 26.19 -9.92 24.59
C SER A 80 25.14 -9.97 25.68
N TRP A 81 24.04 -10.67 25.39
CA TRP A 81 22.96 -10.88 26.35
C TRP A 81 23.36 -11.85 27.47
N ASP A 82 24.25 -12.80 27.20
CA ASP A 82 24.71 -13.80 28.18
C ASP A 82 25.50 -13.16 29.34
N LEU A 83 26.18 -12.04 29.07
CA LEU A 83 26.89 -11.25 30.09
C LEU A 83 25.93 -10.52 31.04
N LEU A 84 24.66 -10.33 30.67
CA LEU A 84 23.64 -9.69 31.52
C LEU A 84 23.09 -10.63 32.60
N ASP A 85 23.09 -11.95 32.38
CA ASP A 85 22.56 -12.91 33.34
C ASP A 85 23.53 -13.25 34.48
N SER A 86 24.83 -12.99 34.29
CA SER A 86 25.87 -13.27 35.29
C SER A 86 25.84 -12.29 36.49
N ASP A 87 25.43 -11.03 36.28
CA ASP A 87 25.34 -10.00 37.33
C ASP A 87 24.21 -8.99 37.08
N TRP A 88 22.96 -9.48 37.14
CA TRP A 88 21.76 -8.66 36.93
C TRP A 88 21.64 -7.48 37.92
N ALA A 89 22.18 -7.62 39.13
CA ALA A 89 22.13 -6.56 40.15
C ALA A 89 22.98 -5.34 39.75
N SER A 90 24.18 -5.57 39.22
CA SER A 90 25.04 -4.53 38.68
C SER A 90 24.46 -3.91 37.40
N VAL A 91 23.94 -4.74 36.50
CA VAL A 91 23.24 -4.29 35.28
C VAL A 91 22.06 -3.37 35.60
N ARG A 92 21.26 -3.73 36.61
CA ARG A 92 20.13 -2.91 37.05
C ARG A 92 20.58 -1.53 37.52
N LYS A 93 21.69 -1.42 38.27
CA LYS A 93 22.25 -0.13 38.71
C LYS A 93 22.70 0.73 37.52
N VAL A 94 23.23 0.12 36.47
CA VAL A 94 23.61 0.82 35.23
C VAL A 94 22.37 1.31 34.48
N LEU A 95 21.33 0.48 34.39
CA LEU A 95 20.07 0.84 33.74
C LEU A 95 19.29 1.92 34.50
N GLU A 96 19.36 1.95 35.83
CA GLU A 96 18.75 3.00 36.67
C GLU A 96 19.34 4.39 36.39
N GLN A 97 20.57 4.46 35.89
CA GLN A 97 21.26 5.70 35.56
C GLN A 97 21.10 6.10 34.07
N ALA A 98 20.39 5.29 33.28
CA ALA A 98 20.22 5.53 31.86
C ALA A 98 19.23 6.68 31.61
N ASP A 99 19.66 7.66 30.81
CA ASP A 99 18.77 8.68 30.27
C ASP A 99 18.07 8.19 28.99
N ILE A 100 18.69 7.25 28.27
CA ILE A 100 18.17 6.63 27.05
C ILE A 100 18.63 5.17 27.04
N LEU A 101 17.71 4.25 26.73
CA LEU A 101 18.03 2.85 26.50
C LEU A 101 17.95 2.52 25.01
N VAL A 102 18.99 1.88 24.47
CA VAL A 102 19.02 1.37 23.10
C VAL A 102 19.08 -0.16 23.15
N ILE A 103 18.14 -0.83 22.49
CA ILE A 103 18.15 -2.29 22.33
C ILE A 103 18.40 -2.58 20.87
N LYS A 104 19.44 -3.34 20.56
CA LYS A 104 19.90 -3.62 19.19
C LYS A 104 19.94 -5.12 18.91
N TYR A 105 19.45 -5.52 17.74
CA TYR A 105 19.50 -6.91 17.28
C TYR A 105 19.70 -6.98 15.76
N SER A 106 20.26 -8.11 15.28
CA SER A 106 20.37 -8.41 13.86
C SER A 106 19.10 -9.04 13.30
N VAL A 107 18.61 -8.60 12.14
CA VAL A 107 17.41 -9.19 11.50
C VAL A 107 17.64 -10.64 11.03
N THR A 108 18.90 -11.05 10.87
CA THR A 108 19.27 -12.41 10.47
C THR A 108 19.51 -13.33 11.66
N ASP A 109 19.46 -12.82 12.90
CA ASP A 109 19.66 -13.62 14.13
C ASP A 109 18.34 -13.80 14.88
N LYS A 110 17.51 -14.71 14.37
CA LYS A 110 16.19 -14.98 14.95
C LYS A 110 16.26 -15.58 16.36
N LEU A 111 17.29 -16.36 16.66
CA LEU A 111 17.46 -16.99 17.97
C LEU A 111 17.77 -15.94 19.04
N ALA A 112 18.72 -15.05 18.80
CA ALA A 112 19.02 -13.93 19.70
C ALA A 112 17.78 -13.04 19.89
N PHE A 113 17.05 -12.73 18.82
CA PHE A 113 15.80 -11.96 18.91
C PHE A 113 14.75 -12.65 19.80
N GLN A 114 14.58 -13.96 19.68
CA GLN A 114 13.64 -14.71 20.52
C GLN A 114 14.05 -14.71 22.00
N GLN A 115 15.34 -14.78 22.31
CA GLN A 115 15.84 -14.63 23.68
C GLN A 115 15.55 -13.23 24.24
N VAL A 116 15.73 -12.17 23.44
CA VAL A 116 15.35 -10.81 23.83
C VAL A 116 13.85 -10.72 24.10
N ARG A 117 13.02 -11.22 23.18
CA ARG A 117 11.56 -11.15 23.29
C ARG A 117 11.02 -11.95 24.48
N ASN A 118 11.49 -13.17 24.66
CA ASN A 118 10.90 -14.10 25.62
C ASN A 118 11.59 -14.07 26.99
N GLY A 119 12.89 -13.76 27.03
CA GLY A 119 13.70 -13.77 28.25
C GLY A 119 13.88 -12.39 28.88
N TYR A 120 14.43 -11.43 28.13
CA TYR A 120 14.84 -10.13 28.69
C TYR A 120 13.74 -9.07 28.66
N ALA A 121 12.89 -9.04 27.65
CA ALA A 121 11.81 -8.06 27.56
C ALA A 121 10.84 -8.12 28.75
N PRO A 122 10.43 -9.31 29.26
CA PRO A 122 9.63 -9.39 30.49
C PRO A 122 10.35 -8.87 31.74
N LYS A 123 11.68 -9.01 31.82
CA LYS A 123 12.50 -8.48 32.93
C LYS A 123 12.65 -6.94 32.85
N LEU A 124 12.81 -6.41 31.64
CA LEU A 124 13.01 -4.97 31.40
C LEU A 124 11.72 -4.16 31.47
N ARG A 125 10.60 -4.71 30.99
CA ARG A 125 9.31 -3.99 30.87
C ARG A 125 8.81 -3.34 32.17
N PRO A 126 8.85 -4.01 33.35
CA PRO A 126 8.43 -3.38 34.61
C PRO A 126 9.34 -2.21 35.00
N LEU A 127 10.65 -2.36 34.77
CA LEU A 127 11.67 -1.37 35.12
C LEU A 127 11.54 -0.11 34.24
N LEU A 128 11.36 -0.31 32.94
CA LEU A 128 11.19 0.77 31.96
C LEU A 128 9.93 1.59 32.21
N ARG A 129 8.83 0.93 32.59
CA ARG A 129 7.58 1.62 32.98
C ARG A 129 7.74 2.45 34.26
N HIS A 130 8.56 1.97 35.19
CA HIS A 130 8.80 2.65 36.46
C HIS A 130 9.74 3.86 36.29
N TRP A 131 10.78 3.75 35.46
CA TRP A 131 11.76 4.83 35.28
C TRP A 131 11.39 5.85 34.20
N GLY A 132 10.46 5.52 33.30
CA GLY A 132 10.05 6.44 32.23
C GLY A 132 11.16 6.75 31.21
N VAL A 133 12.19 5.90 31.15
CA VAL A 133 13.35 6.08 30.27
C VAL A 133 12.92 5.81 28.81
N PRO A 134 13.23 6.71 27.86
CA PRO A 134 12.95 6.46 26.45
C PRO A 134 13.77 5.27 25.94
N VAL A 135 13.08 4.38 25.21
CA VAL A 135 13.68 3.16 24.65
C VAL A 135 13.66 3.22 23.13
N ILE A 136 14.80 2.92 22.50
CA ILE A 136 14.95 2.81 21.05
C ILE A 136 15.27 1.35 20.73
N LEU A 137 14.41 0.69 19.94
CA LEU A 137 14.63 -0.66 19.47
C LEU A 137 15.12 -0.61 18.01
N VAL A 138 16.33 -1.08 17.75
CA VAL A 138 16.98 -1.02 16.44
C VAL A 138 17.23 -2.42 15.90
N ALA A 139 16.64 -2.72 14.75
CA ALA A 139 16.93 -3.91 13.97
C ALA A 139 17.92 -3.56 12.86
N VAL A 140 18.98 -4.36 12.69
CA VAL A 140 20.04 -4.09 11.71
C VAL A 140 20.20 -5.26 10.74
N GLY A 141 20.28 -4.95 9.45
CA GLY A 141 20.59 -5.89 8.38
C GLY A 141 19.49 -6.01 7.33
N ALA A 142 19.72 -6.91 6.37
CA ALA A 142 18.78 -7.24 5.31
C ALA A 142 18.39 -8.71 5.41
N ARG A 143 17.13 -9.02 5.11
CA ARG A 143 16.59 -10.38 5.17
C ARG A 143 17.07 -11.16 3.96
N LEU A 144 17.60 -12.35 4.18
CA LEU A 144 18.12 -13.21 3.14
C LEU A 144 16.98 -14.05 2.56
N ASN A 145 16.94 -14.16 1.23
CA ASN A 145 16.07 -15.09 0.52
C ASN A 145 16.94 -16.25 0.03
N ASP A 146 16.48 -17.50 0.18
CA ASP A 146 17.30 -18.70 -0.14
C ASP A 146 17.85 -18.71 -1.58
N GLU A 147 17.14 -18.08 -2.54
CA GLU A 147 17.55 -17.97 -3.95
C GLU A 147 17.52 -16.52 -4.50
N GLY A 148 17.43 -15.49 -3.64
CA GLY A 148 17.20 -14.10 -4.07
C GLY A 148 18.09 -13.06 -3.39
N PRO A 149 18.18 -11.83 -3.93
CA PRO A 149 18.97 -10.77 -3.33
C PRO A 149 18.44 -10.38 -1.93
N PRO A 150 19.32 -9.91 -1.02
CA PRO A 150 18.94 -9.48 0.31
C PRO A 150 17.89 -8.35 0.25
N CYS A 151 16.84 -8.47 1.06
CA CYS A 151 15.70 -7.57 1.04
C CYS A 151 15.55 -6.77 2.34
N THR A 152 15.36 -5.46 2.21
CA THR A 152 15.11 -4.55 3.33
C THR A 152 13.65 -4.08 3.38
N CYS A 153 12.77 -4.66 2.55
CA CYS A 153 11.37 -4.28 2.50
C CYS A 153 10.63 -4.78 3.76
N PRO A 154 9.92 -3.91 4.50
CA PRO A 154 9.10 -4.30 5.65
C PRO A 154 7.98 -5.29 5.32
N LEU A 155 7.61 -5.39 4.03
CA LEU A 155 6.56 -6.26 3.50
C LEU A 155 7.14 -7.55 2.86
N CYS A 156 8.45 -7.79 2.93
CA CYS A 156 9.07 -8.93 2.28
C CYS A 156 8.67 -10.25 2.96
N ALA A 157 8.18 -11.21 2.17
CA ALA A 157 7.92 -12.59 2.58
C ALA A 157 9.18 -13.46 2.46
N SER A 158 10.30 -12.98 3.01
CA SER A 158 11.56 -13.75 3.11
C SER A 158 11.34 -14.99 3.99
N ASP A 159 12.28 -15.94 4.02
CA ASP A 159 12.14 -17.13 4.87
C ASP A 159 11.92 -16.74 6.35
N TRP A 160 10.68 -16.93 6.82
CA TRP A 160 10.30 -16.64 8.19
C TRP A 160 10.98 -17.58 9.18
N SER A 161 11.62 -18.66 8.72
CA SER A 161 12.30 -19.61 9.60
C SER A 161 13.64 -19.06 10.13
N SER A 162 14.38 -18.33 9.29
CA SER A 162 15.74 -17.87 9.58
C SER A 162 15.85 -16.38 9.95
N CYS A 163 14.94 -15.52 9.46
CA CYS A 163 14.99 -14.07 9.69
C CYS A 163 13.87 -13.56 10.61
N VAL A 164 14.10 -12.41 11.26
CA VAL A 164 13.09 -11.70 12.06
C VAL A 164 12.20 -10.84 11.14
N PRO A 165 10.90 -11.13 11.03
CA PRO A 165 10.01 -10.30 10.21
C PRO A 165 9.74 -8.94 10.87
N HIS A 166 9.44 -7.94 10.05
CA HIS A 166 9.14 -6.56 10.51
C HIS A 166 8.02 -6.53 11.56
N SER A 167 6.98 -7.35 11.36
CA SER A 167 5.84 -7.48 12.27
C SER A 167 6.24 -7.95 13.67
N GLU A 168 7.18 -8.90 13.78
CA GLU A 168 7.66 -9.38 15.09
C GLU A 168 8.50 -8.31 15.79
N GLY A 169 9.37 -7.61 15.06
CA GLY A 169 10.15 -6.48 15.60
C GLY A 169 9.28 -5.33 16.10
N LEU A 170 8.24 -4.98 15.33
CA LEU A 170 7.26 -3.97 15.69
C LEU A 170 6.39 -4.40 16.89
N GLN A 171 6.08 -5.68 17.02
CA GLN A 171 5.35 -6.19 18.19
C GLN A 171 6.20 -6.07 19.46
N LEU A 172 7.48 -6.46 19.40
CA LEU A 172 8.40 -6.30 20.54
C LEU A 172 8.54 -4.82 20.95
N SER A 173 8.57 -3.90 19.99
CA SER A 173 8.64 -2.47 20.30
C SER A 173 7.41 -1.98 21.06
N ARG A 174 6.21 -2.46 20.69
CA ARG A 174 4.97 -2.15 21.41
C ARG A 174 4.97 -2.71 22.83
N ASP A 175 5.50 -3.92 23.01
CA ASP A 175 5.56 -4.57 24.32
C ASP A 175 6.46 -3.80 25.29
N LEU A 176 7.58 -3.27 24.79
CA LEU A 176 8.56 -2.46 25.53
C LEU A 176 8.20 -0.97 25.61
N GLY A 177 7.24 -0.48 24.82
CA GLY A 177 6.96 0.96 24.69
C GLY A 177 8.10 1.72 23.97
N ALA A 178 8.82 1.04 23.09
CA ALA A 178 10.00 1.55 22.41
C ALA A 178 9.70 2.15 21.03
N THR A 179 10.53 3.10 20.60
CA THR A 179 10.56 3.59 19.21
C THR A 179 11.32 2.59 18.34
N TYR A 180 10.69 2.07 17.28
CA TYR A 180 11.26 1.03 16.43
C TYR A 180 11.92 1.59 15.18
N LEU A 181 13.12 1.10 14.85
CA LEU A 181 13.88 1.45 13.66
C LEU A 181 14.47 0.20 13.01
N GLU A 182 14.35 0.09 11.68
CA GLU A 182 15.11 -0.89 10.89
C GLU A 182 16.17 -0.18 10.04
N LEU A 183 17.42 -0.64 10.16
CA LEU A 183 18.56 -0.13 9.39
C LEU A 183 19.04 -1.22 8.42
N PRO A 184 19.14 -0.92 7.11
CA PRO A 184 19.66 -1.87 6.12
C PRO A 184 21.07 -2.40 6.42
N SER A 185 21.93 -1.56 6.99
CA SER A 185 23.32 -1.87 7.33
C SER A 185 23.88 -0.82 8.29
N LEU A 186 25.01 -1.13 8.94
CA LEU A 186 25.75 -0.24 9.85
C LEU A 186 26.60 0.82 9.15
N ASN A 187 26.19 1.29 7.96
CA ASN A 187 26.96 2.33 7.29
C ASN A 187 26.71 3.71 7.93
N HIS A 188 27.70 4.60 7.86
CA HIS A 188 27.63 5.95 8.44
C HIS A 188 26.44 6.78 7.90
N VAL A 189 25.94 6.47 6.69
CA VAL A 189 24.79 7.16 6.10
C VAL A 189 23.49 6.78 6.80
N PHE A 190 23.23 5.49 7.01
CA PHE A 190 22.01 5.00 7.67
C PHE A 190 22.04 5.31 9.16
N VAL A 191 23.19 5.06 9.80
CA VAL A 191 23.40 5.33 11.22
C VAL A 191 23.28 6.84 11.50
N GLY A 192 23.97 7.70 10.75
CA GLY A 192 23.92 9.14 10.98
C GLY A 192 22.55 9.76 10.68
N ARG A 193 21.88 9.36 9.59
CA ARG A 193 20.62 10.01 9.18
C ARG A 193 19.38 9.48 9.88
N TYR A 194 19.28 8.18 10.12
CA TYR A 194 18.05 7.58 10.64
C TYR A 194 18.15 7.36 12.14
N PHE A 195 19.15 6.62 12.59
CA PHE A 195 19.36 6.38 14.02
C PHE A 195 19.79 7.67 14.74
N GLY A 196 20.73 8.42 14.18
CA GLY A 196 21.22 9.68 14.73
C GLY A 196 20.10 10.69 14.97
N SER A 197 19.24 10.95 13.98
CA SER A 197 18.12 11.89 14.14
C SER A 197 17.17 11.51 15.28
N VAL A 198 16.87 10.22 15.45
CA VAL A 198 15.99 9.75 16.53
C VAL A 198 16.71 9.82 17.89
N LEU A 199 17.97 9.43 17.94
CA LEU A 199 18.77 9.52 19.14
C LEU A 199 18.93 10.98 19.60
N GLU A 200 19.27 11.89 18.69
CA GLU A 200 19.38 13.33 18.94
C GLU A 200 18.07 13.91 19.46
N TYR A 201 16.92 13.49 18.90
CA TYR A 201 15.61 13.89 19.41
C TYR A 201 15.43 13.52 20.89
N PHE A 202 15.70 12.26 21.25
CA PHE A 202 15.60 11.83 22.66
C PHE A 202 16.61 12.52 23.56
N MET A 203 17.84 12.74 23.09
CA MET A 203 18.85 13.50 23.81
C MET A 203 18.37 14.92 24.14
N ILE A 204 17.77 15.62 23.17
CA ILE A 204 17.22 16.96 23.35
C ILE A 204 16.06 16.94 24.36
N GLN A 205 15.19 15.92 24.33
CA GLN A 205 14.10 15.79 25.28
C GLN A 205 14.60 15.54 26.70
N CYS A 206 15.59 14.65 26.89
CA CYS A 206 16.20 14.38 28.19
C CYS A 206 16.86 15.65 28.76
N LEU A 207 17.57 16.42 27.94
CA LEU A 207 18.15 17.70 28.36
C LEU A 207 17.08 18.72 28.76
N LYS A 208 15.95 18.79 28.04
CA LYS A 208 14.81 19.65 28.41
C LYS A 208 14.16 19.21 29.72
N HIS A 209 14.05 17.91 29.96
CA HIS A 209 13.50 17.36 31.20
C HIS A 209 14.39 17.68 32.39
N LYS A 210 15.70 17.39 32.30
CA LYS A 210 16.70 17.74 33.31
C LYS A 210 16.75 19.25 33.59
N ALA A 211 16.45 20.09 32.59
CA ALA A 211 16.34 21.54 32.76
C ALA A 211 15.06 22.01 33.48
N LYS A 212 13.97 21.22 33.42
CA LYS A 212 12.67 21.51 34.06
C LYS A 212 12.60 21.09 35.53
N GLU A 213 13.28 20.03 35.94
CA GLU A 213 13.35 19.54 37.34
C GLU A 213 14.13 20.47 38.29
N ARG A 214 14.40 21.70 37.87
CA ARG A 214 15.11 22.71 38.64
C ARG A 214 14.25 23.12 39.85
N PRO A 215 14.70 22.94 41.11
CA PRO A 215 14.16 23.73 42.19
C PRO A 215 14.60 25.18 42.00
N GLU A 216 13.67 26.12 42.04
CA GLU A 216 13.97 27.55 42.04
C GLU A 216 14.83 27.91 43.26
N LYS A 217 16.16 27.88 43.13
CA LYS A 217 17.05 28.56 44.06
C LYS A 217 17.79 29.70 43.36
N ARG A 218 17.41 30.88 43.85
CA ARG A 218 18.04 32.20 43.77
C ARG A 218 17.99 32.88 42.40
N ARG A 219 17.04 33.82 42.32
CA ARG A 219 17.10 35.00 41.45
C ARG A 219 18.43 35.71 41.68
N GLY A 220 19.40 35.40 40.84
CA GLY A 220 20.58 36.23 40.59
C GLY A 220 20.66 36.42 39.08
N ASN A 221 20.35 37.64 38.63
CA ASN A 221 20.41 38.16 37.26
C ASN A 221 20.70 37.13 36.15
N LYS A 222 19.65 36.47 35.65
CA LYS A 222 19.69 35.85 34.32
C LYS A 222 19.74 36.97 33.29
N VAL A 223 20.94 37.25 32.77
CA VAL A 223 21.06 37.93 31.48
C VAL A 223 20.22 37.12 30.48
N ASN A 224 19.29 37.79 29.81
CA ASN A 224 18.32 37.23 28.86
C ASN A 224 18.92 36.13 27.96
N ASP A 225 18.68 34.86 28.29
CA ASP A 225 18.94 33.75 27.39
C ASP A 225 17.94 33.85 26.22
N LEU A 226 18.43 34.27 25.05
CA LEU A 226 17.64 34.32 23.83
C LEU A 226 17.12 32.91 23.50
N ARG A 227 15.80 32.75 23.41
CA ARG A 227 15.15 31.49 23.00
C ARG A 227 15.02 31.43 21.47
N PRO A 228 15.23 30.26 20.85
CA PRO A 228 14.98 30.11 19.41
C PRO A 228 13.48 30.24 19.11
N PRO A 229 13.12 30.74 17.91
CA PRO A 229 11.71 30.84 17.51
C PRO A 229 11.09 29.45 17.37
N HIS A 230 9.78 29.38 17.62
CA HIS A 230 9.02 28.13 17.57
C HIS A 230 8.59 27.82 16.12
N LEU A 231 8.97 26.65 15.61
CA LEU A 231 8.53 26.19 14.29
C LEU A 231 7.20 25.46 14.44
N GLU A 232 6.16 26.01 13.82
CA GLU A 232 4.85 25.35 13.77
C GLU A 232 4.87 24.12 12.86
N GLN A 233 3.89 23.22 13.00
CA GLN A 233 3.74 22.09 12.09
C GLN A 233 3.27 22.56 10.71
N PRO A 234 3.64 21.85 9.62
CA PRO A 234 3.13 22.17 8.28
C PRO A 234 1.60 21.99 8.23
N ALA A 235 0.96 22.71 7.30
CA ALA A 235 -0.47 22.58 7.07
C ALA A 235 -0.81 21.15 6.65
N ARG A 236 -1.96 20.64 7.14
CA ARG A 236 -2.44 19.32 6.72
C ARG A 236 -2.75 19.34 5.23
N LEU A 237 -2.32 18.29 4.53
CA LEU A 237 -2.64 18.13 3.11
C LEU A 237 -4.14 17.88 2.93
N PRO A 238 -4.78 18.47 1.91
CA PRO A 238 -6.20 18.32 1.68
C PRO A 238 -6.54 16.85 1.35
N PRO A 239 -7.68 16.31 1.82
CA PRO A 239 -8.06 14.95 1.48
C PRO A 239 -8.58 14.86 0.04
N ILE A 240 -8.24 13.78 -0.67
CA ILE A 240 -8.86 13.43 -1.95
C ILE A 240 -10.11 12.61 -1.66
N ARG A 241 -11.25 13.03 -2.22
CA ARG A 241 -12.53 12.31 -2.15
C ARG A 241 -12.70 11.47 -3.40
N VAL A 242 -12.86 10.16 -3.21
CA VAL A 242 -13.11 9.20 -4.29
C VAL A 242 -14.61 8.92 -4.36
N GLU A 243 -15.15 8.93 -5.57
CA GLU A 243 -16.53 8.53 -5.82
C GLU A 243 -16.76 7.06 -5.48
N GLU A 244 -17.98 6.74 -5.04
CA GLU A 244 -18.38 5.36 -4.80
C GLU A 244 -18.44 4.57 -6.12
N SER A 245 -18.23 3.26 -6.02
CA SER A 245 -18.26 2.39 -7.19
C SER A 245 -19.66 2.29 -7.77
N SER A 246 -19.81 2.62 -9.06
CA SER A 246 -21.02 2.34 -9.84
C SER A 246 -21.06 0.92 -10.42
N PHE A 247 -20.04 0.08 -10.21
CA PHE A 247 -19.87 -1.17 -10.95
C PHE A 247 -21.10 -2.09 -10.89
N SER A 248 -21.61 -2.33 -9.68
CA SER A 248 -22.80 -3.19 -9.51
C SER A 248 -24.02 -2.62 -10.23
N GLN A 249 -24.21 -1.29 -10.16
CA GLN A 249 -25.32 -0.59 -10.80
C GLN A 249 -25.21 -0.61 -12.33
N ASP A 250 -24.01 -0.42 -12.87
CA ASP A 250 -23.75 -0.42 -14.31
C ASP A 250 -23.96 -1.81 -14.90
N MET A 251 -23.55 -2.86 -14.21
CA MET A 251 -23.81 -4.24 -14.62
C MET A 251 -25.30 -4.58 -14.54
N GLN A 252 -26.02 -4.07 -13.54
CA GLN A 252 -27.48 -4.18 -13.49
C GLN A 252 -28.13 -3.49 -14.71
N TRP A 253 -27.71 -2.28 -15.05
CA TRP A 253 -28.22 -1.59 -16.24
C TRP A 253 -27.86 -2.29 -17.54
N LEU A 254 -26.71 -2.96 -17.61
CA LEU A 254 -26.36 -3.78 -18.77
C LEU A 254 -27.40 -4.90 -18.98
N LEU A 255 -27.84 -5.58 -17.92
CA LEU A 255 -28.88 -6.61 -18.03
C LEU A 255 -30.26 -6.00 -18.36
N GLU A 256 -30.63 -4.88 -17.74
CA GLU A 256 -31.95 -4.26 -17.91
C GLU A 256 -32.12 -3.55 -19.27
N ARG A 257 -31.07 -2.89 -19.76
CA ARG A 257 -31.16 -1.92 -20.87
C ARG A 257 -30.21 -2.26 -22.02
N GLY A 258 -29.24 -3.14 -21.80
CA GLY A 258 -28.20 -3.51 -22.76
C GLY A 258 -28.59 -4.58 -23.78
N VAL A 259 -29.89 -4.85 -23.98
CA VAL A 259 -30.39 -5.94 -24.85
C VAL A 259 -29.82 -5.87 -26.27
N GLN A 260 -29.49 -4.67 -26.78
CA GLN A 260 -28.86 -4.48 -28.10
C GLN A 260 -27.47 -5.12 -28.24
N PHE A 261 -26.80 -5.44 -27.14
CA PHE A 261 -25.51 -6.13 -27.09
C PHE A 261 -25.62 -7.58 -26.60
N ALA A 262 -26.85 -8.07 -26.32
CA ALA A 262 -27.07 -9.42 -25.86
C ALA A 262 -26.84 -10.43 -26.98
N ASP A 263 -26.09 -11.49 -26.68
CA ASP A 263 -25.73 -12.59 -27.57
C ASP A 263 -26.22 -13.95 -27.05
N VAL A 264 -27.01 -13.96 -25.97
CA VAL A 264 -27.70 -15.13 -25.42
C VAL A 264 -29.19 -14.83 -25.22
N ALA A 265 -30.06 -15.71 -25.72
CA ALA A 265 -31.50 -15.67 -25.47
C ALA A 265 -31.95 -16.95 -24.75
N PHE A 266 -32.80 -16.80 -23.73
CA PHE A 266 -33.35 -17.89 -22.93
C PHE A 266 -34.80 -18.16 -23.32
N TYR A 267 -35.15 -19.44 -23.45
CA TYR A 267 -36.50 -19.91 -23.77
C TYR A 267 -36.96 -20.97 -22.77
N ALA A 268 -38.25 -20.99 -22.44
CA ALA A 268 -38.83 -22.01 -21.57
C ALA A 268 -38.95 -23.35 -22.33
N GLY A 269 -38.50 -24.45 -21.72
CA GLY A 269 -38.48 -25.76 -22.38
C GLY A 269 -39.85 -26.40 -22.61
N ASP A 270 -40.88 -25.97 -21.89
CA ASP A 270 -42.25 -26.48 -21.99
C ASP A 270 -43.09 -25.77 -23.06
N SER A 271 -42.94 -24.44 -23.14
CA SER A 271 -43.79 -23.55 -23.94
C SER A 271 -43.05 -22.91 -25.11
N GLY A 272 -41.71 -22.99 -25.16
CA GLY A 272 -40.89 -22.27 -26.13
C GLY A 272 -40.93 -20.74 -25.93
N LYS A 273 -41.56 -20.25 -24.85
CA LYS A 273 -41.71 -18.82 -24.59
C LYS A 273 -40.36 -18.19 -24.28
N GLU A 274 -40.09 -17.04 -24.88
CA GLU A 274 -38.91 -16.23 -24.55
C GLU A 274 -38.97 -15.75 -23.08
N LEU A 275 -37.90 -16.02 -22.34
CA LEU A 275 -37.77 -15.70 -20.92
C LEU A 275 -36.91 -14.46 -20.68
N GLY A 276 -35.92 -14.19 -21.54
CA GLY A 276 -35.05 -13.03 -21.41
C GLY A 276 -33.73 -13.16 -22.17
N TRP A 277 -32.94 -12.10 -22.09
CA TRP A 277 -31.68 -11.93 -22.83
C TRP A 277 -30.51 -11.74 -21.87
N ALA A 278 -29.31 -12.14 -22.31
CA ALA A 278 -28.09 -11.98 -21.54
C ALA A 278 -26.84 -11.93 -22.44
N HIS A 279 -25.69 -11.73 -21.80
CA HIS A 279 -24.39 -11.59 -22.43
C HIS A 279 -23.52 -12.82 -22.08
N ALA A 280 -23.13 -13.61 -23.09
CA ALA A 280 -22.32 -14.81 -22.98
C ALA A 280 -21.01 -14.52 -22.24
N ALA A 281 -20.39 -13.38 -22.52
CA ALA A 281 -19.19 -12.92 -21.84
C ALA A 281 -19.39 -12.89 -20.31
N VAL A 282 -20.42 -12.19 -19.83
CA VAL A 282 -20.74 -12.07 -18.39
C VAL A 282 -21.06 -13.45 -17.79
N LEU A 283 -21.93 -14.22 -18.45
CA LEU A 283 -22.32 -15.56 -17.98
C LEU A 283 -21.11 -16.50 -17.85
N CYS A 284 -20.23 -16.52 -18.86
CA CYS A 284 -19.03 -17.37 -18.87
C CYS A 284 -17.96 -16.90 -17.89
N ALA A 285 -17.96 -15.62 -17.51
CA ALA A 285 -17.05 -15.08 -16.52
C ALA A 285 -17.42 -15.55 -15.10
N VAL A 286 -18.72 -15.59 -14.80
CA VAL A 286 -19.26 -15.95 -13.49
C VAL A 286 -19.41 -17.46 -13.31
N SER A 287 -19.77 -18.19 -14.37
CA SER A 287 -20.17 -19.60 -14.29
C SER A 287 -19.37 -20.49 -15.25
N PRO A 288 -18.68 -21.52 -14.73
CA PRO A 288 -18.03 -22.53 -15.56
C PRO A 288 -19.06 -23.38 -16.31
N TYR A 289 -20.27 -23.54 -15.77
CA TYR A 289 -21.37 -24.25 -16.42
C TYR A 289 -21.79 -23.55 -17.72
N PHE A 290 -22.03 -22.23 -17.68
CA PHE A 290 -22.32 -21.46 -18.89
C PHE A 290 -21.16 -21.48 -19.89
N ARG A 291 -19.92 -21.45 -19.40
CA ARG A 291 -18.72 -21.58 -20.24
C ARG A 291 -18.69 -22.90 -21.00
N GLN A 292 -18.96 -24.02 -20.32
CA GLN A 292 -19.03 -25.34 -20.94
C GLN A 292 -20.18 -25.43 -21.95
N LEU A 293 -21.34 -24.88 -21.60
CA LEU A 293 -22.55 -24.94 -22.41
C LEU A 293 -22.44 -24.14 -23.72
N LEU A 294 -21.93 -22.90 -23.62
CA LEU A 294 -21.88 -21.96 -24.75
C LEU A 294 -20.68 -22.19 -25.68
N LEU A 295 -19.54 -22.64 -25.16
CA LEU A 295 -18.34 -22.90 -25.99
C LEU A 295 -18.28 -24.32 -26.55
N GLY A 296 -19.05 -25.26 -25.98
CA GLY A 296 -18.96 -26.68 -26.25
C GLY A 296 -17.65 -27.31 -25.76
N PRO A 297 -17.51 -28.65 -25.83
CA PRO A 297 -16.27 -29.34 -25.51
C PRO A 297 -15.22 -29.05 -26.61
N LYS A 298 -14.41 -27.99 -26.47
CA LYS A 298 -13.34 -27.70 -27.43
C LYS A 298 -11.97 -28.12 -26.90
N THR A 299 -11.44 -29.17 -27.53
CA THR A 299 -10.06 -29.28 -28.03
C THR A 299 -8.97 -28.71 -27.12
N ARG A 300 -8.54 -29.52 -26.13
CA ARG A 300 -7.15 -29.49 -25.68
C ARG A 300 -6.25 -29.84 -26.87
N GLU A 301 -5.35 -28.96 -27.26
CA GLU A 301 -4.29 -29.30 -28.21
C GLU A 301 -3.27 -30.26 -27.56
N ARG A 302 -3.15 -31.46 -28.18
CA ARG A 302 -2.06 -32.47 -28.19
C ARG A 302 -1.92 -33.47 -27.01
N PRO A 303 -1.30 -34.66 -27.25
CA PRO A 303 -1.34 -35.56 -28.41
C PRO A 303 -1.96 -36.94 -28.06
N GLN A 304 -2.19 -37.75 -29.09
CA GLN A 304 -2.80 -39.08 -29.10
C GLN A 304 -2.55 -39.97 -27.86
N SER A 305 -3.64 -40.43 -27.24
CA SER A 305 -3.74 -41.83 -26.82
C SER A 305 -5.18 -42.31 -26.97
N ARG A 306 -5.30 -43.29 -27.86
CA ARG A 306 -6.47 -44.09 -28.25
C ARG A 306 -7.27 -44.58 -27.04
N CYS A 307 -8.56 -44.24 -26.94
CA CYS A 307 -9.57 -45.14 -26.36
C CYS A 307 -11.02 -44.67 -26.65
N VAL A 308 -11.65 -45.40 -27.58
CA VAL A 308 -13.05 -45.88 -27.65
C VAL A 308 -14.21 -44.94 -27.30
N CYS A 309 -15.09 -44.76 -28.29
CA CYS A 309 -16.41 -44.12 -28.22
C CYS A 309 -17.34 -44.74 -27.16
N ARG A 310 -18.10 -43.90 -26.42
CA ARG A 310 -19.51 -44.18 -26.03
C ARG A 310 -20.23 -42.95 -25.48
N GLU A 311 -21.32 -42.59 -26.16
CA GLU A 311 -22.63 -42.10 -25.68
C GLU A 311 -22.72 -41.35 -24.34
N ARG A 312 -23.16 -40.08 -24.40
CA ARG A 312 -24.42 -39.66 -23.76
C ARG A 312 -24.85 -38.23 -24.16
N ASP A 313 -25.91 -38.17 -24.96
CA ASP A 313 -26.92 -37.11 -24.83
C ASP A 313 -27.44 -37.05 -23.39
N GLY A 314 -27.68 -35.84 -22.89
CA GLY A 314 -28.57 -35.52 -21.77
C GLY A 314 -28.51 -36.44 -20.54
N GLY A 315 -27.66 -36.10 -19.56
CA GLY A 315 -27.93 -36.53 -18.19
C GLY A 315 -29.24 -35.91 -17.66
N PRO A 316 -29.99 -36.60 -16.79
CA PRO A 316 -31.31 -36.15 -16.28
C PRO A 316 -31.29 -34.87 -15.42
N ASN A 317 -30.13 -34.23 -15.20
CA ASN A 317 -29.95 -33.09 -14.30
C ASN A 317 -29.45 -31.80 -14.99
N SER A 318 -29.50 -31.68 -16.32
CA SER A 318 -29.06 -30.44 -16.98
C SER A 318 -30.14 -29.36 -16.89
N LEU A 319 -29.89 -28.31 -16.10
CA LEU A 319 -30.80 -27.16 -15.93
C LEU A 319 -31.07 -26.42 -17.25
N LEU A 320 -30.08 -26.40 -18.15
CA LEU A 320 -30.11 -25.73 -19.44
C LEU A 320 -29.66 -26.69 -20.56
N SER A 321 -30.11 -26.46 -21.79
CA SER A 321 -29.54 -27.06 -23.01
C SER A 321 -29.47 -26.07 -24.17
N ASN A 322 -28.64 -26.36 -25.16
CA ASN A 322 -28.66 -25.61 -26.42
C ASN A 322 -29.99 -25.87 -27.16
N TRP A 323 -30.44 -24.89 -27.94
CA TRP A 323 -31.63 -25.03 -28.77
C TRP A 323 -31.35 -25.92 -29.98
N ASP A 324 -32.08 -27.03 -30.11
CA ASP A 324 -31.86 -28.04 -31.17
C ASP A 324 -32.59 -27.72 -32.50
N GLY A 325 -33.23 -26.56 -32.61
CA GLY A 325 -33.78 -26.05 -33.87
C GLY A 325 -35.15 -26.60 -34.26
N ALA A 326 -35.80 -27.40 -33.43
CA ALA A 326 -37.13 -27.92 -33.69
C ALA A 326 -38.20 -27.10 -32.97
N ILE A 327 -39.20 -26.64 -33.74
CA ILE A 327 -40.51 -26.09 -33.35
C ILE A 327 -40.51 -24.57 -33.03
N ILE A 328 -40.76 -23.76 -34.06
CA ILE A 328 -41.86 -22.78 -34.22
C ILE A 328 -41.59 -22.04 -35.55
N ASP A 329 -42.39 -22.37 -36.56
CA ASP A 329 -42.39 -21.78 -37.89
C ASP A 329 -43.27 -20.51 -37.85
N ASP A 330 -42.75 -19.42 -37.28
CA ASP A 330 -43.20 -18.03 -37.49
C ASP A 330 -42.48 -17.10 -36.49
N MET A 331 -41.42 -16.42 -36.93
CA MET A 331 -40.93 -15.21 -36.26
C MET A 331 -40.44 -14.20 -37.30
N PRO A 332 -40.92 -12.95 -37.26
CA PRO A 332 -40.48 -11.91 -38.18
C PRO A 332 -39.00 -11.61 -37.90
N ARG A 333 -38.17 -11.74 -38.93
CA ARG A 333 -36.77 -11.31 -38.89
C ARG A 333 -36.74 -9.79 -38.77
N SER A 334 -36.56 -9.28 -37.55
CA SER A 334 -36.17 -7.89 -37.36
C SER A 334 -34.73 -7.73 -37.84
N GLU A 335 -34.57 -7.11 -38.99
CA GLU A 335 -33.29 -6.80 -39.62
C GLU A 335 -32.55 -5.71 -38.85
N ALA A 336 -31.73 -6.07 -37.84
CA ALA A 336 -30.69 -5.17 -37.31
C ALA A 336 -29.65 -5.86 -36.38
N HIS A 337 -29.13 -7.05 -36.70
CA HIS A 337 -28.03 -7.63 -35.90
C HIS A 337 -26.88 -8.11 -36.79
N SER A 338 -25.94 -7.20 -37.07
CA SER A 338 -24.68 -7.54 -37.73
C SER A 338 -23.69 -8.12 -36.72
N THR A 339 -23.28 -9.37 -36.99
CA THR A 339 -22.04 -10.07 -36.57
C THR A 339 -21.90 -10.47 -35.09
N GLY A 340 -22.65 -11.50 -34.68
CA GLY A 340 -22.42 -12.35 -33.51
C GLY A 340 -23.38 -13.55 -33.54
N ARG A 341 -22.92 -14.78 -33.29
CA ARG A 341 -23.79 -15.98 -33.31
C ARG A 341 -24.67 -15.95 -32.06
N LEU A 342 -25.90 -15.45 -32.18
CA LEU A 342 -26.90 -15.51 -31.10
C LEU A 342 -27.06 -16.95 -30.60
N SER A 343 -26.75 -17.16 -29.33
CA SER A 343 -26.86 -18.46 -28.66
C SER A 343 -28.23 -18.58 -28.00
N ARG A 344 -28.98 -19.63 -28.34
CA ARG A 344 -30.30 -19.89 -27.78
C ARG A 344 -30.22 -21.01 -26.75
N LEU A 345 -30.63 -20.72 -25.52
CA LEU A 345 -30.61 -21.66 -24.40
C LEU A 345 -32.05 -21.99 -23.97
N VAL A 346 -32.32 -23.28 -23.80
CA VAL A 346 -33.58 -23.79 -23.27
C VAL A 346 -33.45 -24.03 -21.77
N VAL A 347 -34.31 -23.37 -20.99
CA VAL A 347 -34.44 -23.56 -19.54
C VAL A 347 -35.41 -24.71 -19.29
N LYS A 348 -34.87 -25.83 -18.77
CA LYS A 348 -35.66 -27.05 -18.49
C LYS A 348 -36.24 -27.05 -17.08
N ASP A 349 -35.62 -26.29 -16.18
CA ASP A 349 -36.00 -26.24 -14.77
C ASP A 349 -37.17 -25.27 -14.53
N PRO A 350 -38.33 -25.73 -14.05
CA PRO A 350 -39.51 -24.87 -13.91
C PRO A 350 -39.32 -23.72 -12.90
N LEU A 351 -38.57 -23.95 -11.81
CA LEU A 351 -38.31 -22.90 -10.83
C LEU A 351 -37.37 -21.84 -11.40
N LEU A 352 -36.33 -22.26 -12.14
CA LEU A 352 -35.44 -21.34 -12.83
C LEU A 352 -36.16 -20.58 -13.94
N CYS A 353 -37.10 -21.19 -14.67
CA CYS A 353 -37.93 -20.47 -15.65
C CYS A 353 -38.68 -19.29 -14.99
N MET A 354 -39.27 -19.53 -13.82
CA MET A 354 -40.02 -18.50 -13.08
C MET A 354 -39.09 -17.42 -12.51
N CYS A 355 -37.88 -17.80 -12.09
CA CYS A 355 -36.94 -16.94 -11.37
C CYS A 355 -35.66 -16.61 -12.16
N LEU A 356 -35.72 -16.65 -13.50
CA LEU A 356 -34.56 -16.44 -14.35
C LEU A 356 -34.00 -15.03 -14.17
N TRP A 357 -34.90 -14.05 -14.08
CA TRP A 357 -34.53 -12.64 -13.91
C TRP A 357 -33.71 -12.40 -12.64
N GLU A 358 -34.18 -12.89 -11.50
CA GLU A 358 -33.52 -12.75 -10.20
C GLU A 358 -32.16 -13.47 -10.21
N THR A 359 -32.11 -14.63 -10.85
CA THR A 359 -30.88 -15.40 -11.01
C THR A 359 -29.85 -14.66 -11.88
N LEU A 360 -30.27 -14.09 -13.00
CA LEU A 360 -29.41 -13.29 -13.86
C LEU A 360 -28.95 -12.03 -13.14
N MET A 361 -29.84 -11.32 -12.43
CA MET A 361 -29.49 -10.13 -11.67
C MET A 361 -28.42 -10.43 -10.62
N PHE A 362 -28.57 -11.54 -9.89
CA PHE A 362 -27.56 -12.01 -8.94
C PHE A 362 -26.21 -12.30 -9.62
N ILE A 363 -26.21 -12.93 -10.80
CA ILE A 363 -25.00 -13.19 -11.58
C ILE A 363 -24.31 -11.88 -11.99
N TYR A 364 -25.06 -10.89 -12.48
CA TYR A 364 -24.51 -9.61 -12.95
C TYR A 364 -23.99 -8.73 -11.82
N ARG A 365 -24.58 -8.82 -10.62
CA ARG A 365 -24.05 -8.19 -9.40
C ARG A 365 -22.80 -8.88 -8.85
N GLY A 366 -22.34 -9.97 -9.48
CA GLY A 366 -21.10 -10.67 -9.13
C GLY A 366 -21.30 -11.91 -8.25
N ALA A 367 -22.54 -12.39 -8.07
CA ALA A 367 -22.85 -13.63 -7.38
C ALA A 367 -22.32 -13.73 -5.93
N TRP A 368 -22.46 -12.67 -5.14
CA TRP A 368 -21.99 -12.59 -3.75
C TRP A 368 -23.11 -12.38 -2.72
N GLU A 369 -24.19 -11.66 -3.06
CA GLU A 369 -25.34 -11.39 -2.18
C GLU A 369 -26.35 -12.57 -2.11
N TRP A 370 -25.94 -13.71 -1.56
CA TRP A 370 -26.80 -14.90 -1.49
C TRP A 370 -28.08 -14.70 -0.69
N ASP A 371 -28.00 -13.93 0.40
CA ASP A 371 -29.14 -13.67 1.27
C ASP A 371 -30.21 -12.84 0.54
N HIS A 372 -29.79 -11.78 -0.17
CA HIS A 372 -30.70 -10.98 -1.00
C HIS A 372 -31.32 -11.78 -2.14
N LEU A 373 -30.56 -12.69 -2.78
CA LEU A 373 -31.13 -13.60 -3.77
C LEU A 373 -32.19 -14.49 -3.12
N GLN A 374 -31.89 -15.07 -1.95
CA GLN A 374 -32.84 -15.96 -1.27
C GLN A 374 -34.15 -15.22 -0.93
N GLU A 375 -34.07 -14.02 -0.39
CA GLU A 375 -35.26 -13.18 -0.10
C GLU A 375 -36.09 -12.90 -1.37
N ALA A 376 -35.44 -12.51 -2.47
CA ALA A 376 -36.12 -12.24 -3.74
C ALA A 376 -36.81 -13.51 -4.31
N LEU A 377 -36.18 -14.67 -4.17
CA LEU A 377 -36.76 -15.95 -4.60
C LEU A 377 -37.95 -16.36 -3.72
N GLU A 378 -37.84 -16.16 -2.40
CA GLU A 378 -38.92 -16.46 -1.46
C GLU A 378 -40.14 -15.57 -1.70
N GLU A 379 -39.93 -14.29 -1.95
CA GLU A 379 -41.00 -13.34 -2.31
C GLU A 379 -41.70 -13.75 -3.60
N LYS A 380 -40.94 -14.10 -4.63
CA LYS A 380 -41.48 -14.44 -5.96
C LYS A 380 -42.19 -15.79 -6.00
N LEU A 381 -41.63 -16.81 -5.34
CA LEU A 381 -42.18 -18.16 -5.33
C LEU A 381 -43.27 -18.36 -4.27
N LYS A 382 -43.33 -17.49 -3.25
CA LYS A 382 -44.19 -17.62 -2.06
C LYS A 382 -44.05 -19.01 -1.41
N ASN A 383 -42.86 -19.62 -1.54
CA ASN A 383 -42.56 -20.97 -1.07
C ASN A 383 -41.08 -21.08 -0.72
N THR A 384 -40.81 -21.07 0.59
CA THR A 384 -39.46 -21.12 1.17
C THR A 384 -38.69 -22.39 0.78
N LEU A 385 -39.37 -23.54 0.70
CA LEU A 385 -38.72 -24.81 0.32
C LEU A 385 -38.30 -24.80 -1.15
N ALA A 386 -39.15 -24.28 -2.04
CA ALA A 386 -38.84 -24.14 -3.46
C ALA A 386 -37.68 -23.15 -3.70
N ALA A 387 -37.67 -22.03 -2.98
CA ALA A 387 -36.56 -21.07 -3.02
C ALA A 387 -35.24 -21.72 -2.59
N ALA A 388 -35.21 -22.45 -1.48
CA ALA A 388 -34.01 -23.15 -1.02
C ALA A 388 -33.51 -24.20 -2.02
N GLN A 389 -34.42 -24.95 -2.66
CA GLN A 389 -34.05 -25.91 -3.71
C GLN A 389 -33.48 -25.23 -4.96
N LEU A 390 -33.98 -24.05 -5.32
CA LEU A 390 -33.44 -23.28 -6.44
C LEU A 390 -32.06 -22.69 -6.09
N ILE A 391 -31.85 -22.20 -4.87
CA ILE A 391 -30.54 -21.72 -4.39
C ILE A 391 -29.46 -22.80 -4.52
N GLU A 392 -29.73 -24.04 -4.10
CA GLU A 392 -28.76 -25.14 -4.24
C GLU A 392 -28.44 -25.44 -5.71
N ARG A 393 -29.43 -25.35 -6.61
CA ARG A 393 -29.22 -25.48 -8.06
C ARG A 393 -28.38 -24.33 -8.62
N ILE A 394 -28.63 -23.09 -8.21
CA ILE A 394 -27.84 -21.91 -8.61
C ILE A 394 -26.39 -22.02 -8.11
N ARG A 395 -26.16 -22.54 -6.89
CA ARG A 395 -24.81 -22.82 -6.37
C ARG A 395 -24.06 -23.80 -7.26
N SER A 396 -24.71 -24.88 -7.68
CA SER A 396 -24.15 -25.84 -8.63
C SER A 396 -23.84 -25.20 -9.99
N LEU A 397 -24.74 -24.34 -10.48
CA LEU A 397 -24.56 -23.62 -11.75
C LEU A 397 -23.34 -22.68 -11.71
N ILE A 398 -23.08 -22.01 -10.58
CA ILE A 398 -21.94 -21.07 -10.44
C ILE A 398 -20.64 -21.80 -10.11
N GLY A 399 -20.71 -23.04 -9.61
CA GLY A 399 -19.53 -23.84 -9.26
C GLY A 399 -18.93 -23.52 -7.88
N LYS A 400 -19.72 -22.97 -6.95
CA LYS A 400 -19.30 -22.80 -5.54
C LYS A 400 -19.67 -24.05 -4.74
N GLU A 401 -18.72 -24.96 -4.52
CA GLU A 401 -18.92 -26.09 -3.61
C GLU A 401 -19.02 -25.63 -2.14
N LYS A 402 -19.82 -26.34 -1.33
CA LYS A 402 -19.87 -26.16 0.13
C LYS A 402 -18.52 -26.56 0.74
N GLY A 403 -17.65 -25.57 0.98
CA GLY A 403 -16.60 -25.73 1.99
C GLY A 403 -17.24 -25.97 3.37
N PRO A 404 -16.57 -26.69 4.28
CA PRO A 404 -17.10 -26.93 5.62
C PRO A 404 -17.33 -25.58 6.32
N ARG A 405 -18.50 -25.43 6.94
CA ARG A 405 -18.79 -24.32 7.85
C ARG A 405 -17.84 -24.47 9.03
N ASP A 406 -16.73 -23.73 9.04
CA ASP A 406 -16.04 -23.29 10.25
C ASP A 406 -15.07 -22.15 9.90
N THR A 407 -15.21 -21.06 10.65
CA THR A 407 -14.48 -19.77 10.60
C THR A 407 -14.93 -18.76 9.52
N PRO A 408 -15.39 -17.55 9.91
CA PRO A 408 -15.51 -16.42 9.00
C PRO A 408 -14.09 -15.92 8.69
N SER A 409 -13.42 -16.58 7.75
CA SER A 409 -12.13 -16.12 7.23
C SER A 409 -12.33 -14.76 6.57
N ALA A 410 -11.52 -13.79 7.00
CA ALA A 410 -11.43 -12.43 6.46
C ALA A 410 -11.16 -12.35 4.94
N ARG A 411 -11.05 -13.47 4.23
CA ARG A 411 -11.02 -13.55 2.77
C ARG A 411 -12.40 -13.37 2.11
N ALA A 412 -13.50 -13.62 2.82
CA ALA A 412 -14.85 -13.38 2.27
C ALA A 412 -15.16 -11.88 2.10
N ALA A 413 -14.47 -11.00 2.82
CA ALA A 413 -14.62 -9.55 2.72
C ALA A 413 -13.81 -8.90 1.58
N GLN A 414 -13.03 -9.68 0.80
CA GLN A 414 -12.18 -9.17 -0.30
C GLN A 414 -12.72 -9.46 -1.71
N LEU A 415 -13.82 -10.20 -1.85
CA LEU A 415 -14.47 -10.40 -3.15
C LEU A 415 -15.47 -9.27 -3.40
N GLY A 416 -14.94 -8.11 -3.76
CA GLY A 416 -15.68 -7.16 -4.60
C GLY A 416 -15.95 -7.77 -6.00
N PRO A 417 -16.51 -6.99 -6.93
CA PRO A 417 -16.97 -7.46 -8.25
C PRO A 417 -15.82 -7.82 -9.22
N GLN A 418 -14.99 -8.79 -8.85
CA GLN A 418 -13.84 -9.28 -9.63
C GLN A 418 -14.24 -10.33 -10.68
N THR A 419 -15.54 -10.48 -10.94
CA THR A 419 -16.07 -11.58 -11.73
C THR A 419 -15.68 -11.48 -13.21
N LEU A 420 -15.47 -10.27 -13.73
CA LEU A 420 -15.09 -10.04 -15.13
C LEU A 420 -13.58 -10.00 -15.37
N VAL A 421 -12.73 -10.14 -14.36
CA VAL A 421 -11.25 -10.14 -14.50
C VAL A 421 -10.80 -11.17 -15.55
N ASN A 422 -11.44 -12.34 -15.60
CA ASN A 422 -11.10 -13.40 -16.56
C ASN A 422 -11.42 -13.06 -18.03
N LEU A 423 -12.23 -12.02 -18.27
CA LEU A 423 -12.53 -11.52 -19.62
C LEU A 423 -11.60 -10.38 -20.04
N PHE A 424 -10.88 -9.76 -19.10
CA PHE A 424 -9.99 -8.66 -19.39
C PHE A 424 -8.95 -9.09 -20.42
N ASN A 425 -8.86 -8.31 -21.50
CA ASN A 425 -7.95 -8.56 -22.63
C ASN A 425 -8.04 -9.99 -23.20
N SER A 426 -9.21 -10.62 -23.11
CA SER A 426 -9.46 -11.97 -23.59
C SER A 426 -10.10 -11.94 -24.99
N PRO A 427 -9.65 -12.79 -25.93
CA PRO A 427 -10.31 -12.93 -27.24
C PRO A 427 -11.65 -13.69 -27.16
N LEU A 428 -11.97 -14.27 -25.99
CA LEU A 428 -13.16 -15.08 -25.80
C LEU A 428 -14.42 -14.20 -25.79
N TYR A 429 -15.29 -14.33 -26.80
CA TYR A 429 -16.46 -13.46 -27.01
C TYR A 429 -16.15 -11.98 -27.28
N SER A 430 -14.90 -11.65 -27.63
CA SER A 430 -14.57 -10.27 -27.99
C SER A 430 -15.21 -9.87 -29.32
N ASP A 431 -16.04 -8.85 -29.26
CA ASP A 431 -16.78 -8.24 -30.37
C ASP A 431 -16.15 -6.91 -30.83
N VAL A 432 -15.13 -6.44 -30.12
CA VAL A 432 -14.29 -5.29 -30.51
C VAL A 432 -12.81 -5.53 -30.20
N ILE A 433 -11.94 -4.96 -31.03
CA ILE A 433 -10.49 -5.01 -30.90
C ILE A 433 -9.96 -3.59 -31.03
N PHE A 434 -9.21 -3.13 -30.04
CA PHE A 434 -8.53 -1.84 -30.09
C PHE A 434 -7.12 -1.99 -30.65
N MET A 435 -6.77 -1.11 -31.59
CA MET A 435 -5.41 -0.98 -32.11
C MET A 435 -4.74 0.23 -31.47
N VAL A 436 -3.77 0.00 -30.58
CA VAL A 436 -3.11 1.07 -29.80
C VAL A 436 -1.60 0.96 -29.97
N GLN A 437 -1.00 1.90 -30.69
CA GLN A 437 0.46 1.88 -30.97
C GLN A 437 0.98 0.54 -31.53
N GLY A 438 0.17 -0.16 -32.33
CA GLY A 438 0.52 -1.48 -32.89
C GLY A 438 0.15 -2.67 -32.01
N SER A 439 -0.24 -2.46 -30.75
CA SER A 439 -0.79 -3.50 -29.88
C SER A 439 -2.25 -3.80 -30.23
N VAL A 440 -2.62 -5.08 -30.07
CA VAL A 440 -3.96 -5.61 -30.33
C VAL A 440 -4.62 -5.91 -28.98
N LEU A 441 -5.66 -5.17 -28.62
CA LEU A 441 -6.33 -5.29 -27.33
C LEU A 441 -7.81 -5.70 -27.52
N PRO A 442 -8.16 -7.01 -27.44
CA PRO A 442 -9.54 -7.46 -27.50
C PRO A 442 -10.37 -7.00 -26.29
N ALA A 443 -11.62 -6.63 -26.52
CA ALA A 443 -12.58 -6.22 -25.50
C ALA A 443 -14.03 -6.56 -25.88
N HIS A 444 -14.97 -6.23 -24.99
CA HIS A 444 -16.38 -6.59 -25.06
C HIS A 444 -17.24 -5.32 -25.00
N ARG A 445 -17.91 -4.94 -26.09
CA ARG A 445 -18.73 -3.72 -26.17
C ARG A 445 -19.73 -3.66 -25.03
N ALA A 446 -20.38 -4.77 -24.69
CA ALA A 446 -21.31 -4.88 -23.58
C ALA A 446 -20.74 -4.33 -22.25
N VAL A 447 -19.49 -4.66 -21.91
CA VAL A 447 -18.84 -4.15 -20.69
C VAL A 447 -18.47 -2.67 -20.85
N LEU A 448 -17.91 -2.31 -22.00
CA LEU A 448 -17.42 -0.95 -22.26
C LEU A 448 -18.55 0.10 -22.22
N VAL A 449 -19.67 -0.18 -22.88
CA VAL A 449 -20.82 0.73 -22.93
C VAL A 449 -21.55 0.84 -21.59
N ALA A 450 -21.48 -0.20 -20.75
CA ALA A 450 -22.04 -0.15 -19.41
C ALA A 450 -21.19 0.70 -18.47
N ARG A 451 -19.86 0.73 -18.68
CA ARG A 451 -18.89 1.27 -17.73
C ARG A 451 -18.28 2.61 -18.15
N CYS A 452 -18.58 3.08 -19.36
CA CYS A 452 -18.03 4.32 -19.91
C CYS A 452 -19.01 4.95 -20.91
N ASP A 453 -19.57 6.11 -20.56
CA ASP A 453 -20.52 6.86 -21.40
C ASP A 453 -19.91 7.28 -22.75
N VAL A 454 -18.63 7.63 -22.78
CA VAL A 454 -17.93 7.97 -24.03
C VAL A 454 -17.87 6.75 -24.96
N MET A 455 -17.62 5.56 -24.42
CA MET A 455 -17.66 4.33 -25.21
C MET A 455 -19.10 3.93 -25.57
N ALA A 456 -20.09 4.19 -24.72
CA ALA A 456 -21.50 4.02 -25.05
C ALA A 456 -21.90 4.89 -26.25
N ALA A 457 -21.46 6.16 -26.28
CA ALA A 457 -21.64 7.05 -27.42
C ALA A 457 -20.89 6.55 -28.66
N MET A 458 -19.63 6.13 -28.51
CA MET A 458 -18.79 5.61 -29.60
C MET A 458 -19.41 4.39 -30.30
N PHE A 459 -20.00 3.47 -29.53
CA PHE A 459 -20.61 2.24 -30.06
C PHE A 459 -22.11 2.36 -30.36
N SER A 460 -22.70 3.53 -30.22
CA SER A 460 -24.11 3.78 -30.55
C SER A 460 -24.28 4.60 -31.83
N GLY A 461 -25.48 4.58 -32.40
CA GLY A 461 -25.85 5.45 -33.51
C GLY A 461 -25.13 5.15 -34.84
N LYS A 462 -24.63 6.20 -35.49
CA LYS A 462 -24.08 6.16 -36.86
C LYS A 462 -22.56 6.33 -36.94
N TYR A 463 -21.86 6.26 -35.81
CA TYR A 463 -20.39 6.33 -35.78
C TYR A 463 -19.76 5.12 -36.50
N ALA A 464 -18.57 5.31 -37.08
CA ALA A 464 -17.89 4.25 -37.83
C ALA A 464 -17.50 3.09 -36.91
N GLU A 465 -17.14 3.42 -35.67
CA GLU A 465 -16.74 2.54 -34.58
C GLU A 465 -17.87 1.58 -34.20
N ALA A 466 -19.13 2.02 -34.26
CA ALA A 466 -20.30 1.17 -33.99
C ALA A 466 -20.37 -0.02 -34.98
N ARG A 467 -19.90 0.15 -36.22
CA ARG A 467 -19.92 -0.89 -37.27
C ARG A 467 -18.58 -1.58 -37.48
N SER A 468 -17.51 -1.06 -36.88
CA SER A 468 -16.17 -1.63 -37.02
C SER A 468 -15.83 -2.56 -35.86
N ARG A 469 -15.31 -3.75 -36.16
CA ARG A 469 -14.71 -4.64 -35.16
C ARG A 469 -13.34 -4.15 -34.68
N VAL A 470 -12.64 -3.37 -35.50
CA VAL A 470 -11.29 -2.87 -35.20
C VAL A 470 -11.36 -1.35 -35.02
N VAL A 471 -11.01 -0.86 -33.83
CA VAL A 471 -11.09 0.56 -33.48
C VAL A 471 -9.69 1.09 -33.17
N PRO A 472 -9.13 2.02 -33.96
CA PRO A 472 -7.86 2.63 -33.67
C PRO A 472 -7.97 3.62 -32.50
N ILE A 473 -7.03 3.57 -31.56
CA ILE A 473 -6.90 4.55 -30.48
C ILE A 473 -5.63 5.36 -30.70
N HIS A 474 -5.78 6.68 -30.60
CA HIS A 474 -4.70 7.64 -30.80
C HIS A 474 -4.48 8.47 -29.52
N GLY A 475 -3.27 9.01 -29.36
CA GLY A 475 -2.94 9.91 -28.24
C GLY A 475 -2.73 9.25 -26.87
N VAL A 476 -2.93 7.93 -26.75
CA VAL A 476 -2.74 7.15 -25.52
C VAL A 476 -1.77 5.99 -25.80
N SER A 477 -0.92 5.65 -24.82
CA SER A 477 -0.03 4.49 -24.95
C SER A 477 -0.78 3.18 -24.73
N SER A 478 -0.24 2.09 -25.28
CA SER A 478 -0.82 0.74 -25.08
C SER A 478 -0.99 0.42 -23.59
N ASP A 479 0.03 0.66 -22.77
CA ASP A 479 -0.01 0.36 -21.33
C ASP A 479 -1.05 1.19 -20.58
N THR A 480 -1.17 2.47 -20.91
CA THR A 480 -2.16 3.36 -20.28
C THR A 480 -3.58 2.94 -20.66
N PHE A 481 -3.82 2.64 -21.92
CA PHE A 481 -5.14 2.21 -22.37
C PHE A 481 -5.49 0.82 -21.81
N LEU A 482 -4.51 -0.07 -21.66
CA LEU A 482 -4.69 -1.37 -21.04
C LEU A 482 -5.08 -1.25 -19.56
N SER A 483 -4.41 -0.38 -18.78
CA SER A 483 -4.81 -0.10 -17.39
C SER A 483 -6.19 0.57 -17.29
N PHE A 484 -6.54 1.44 -18.24
CA PHE A 484 -7.88 2.02 -18.33
C PHE A 484 -8.94 0.92 -18.60
N LEU A 485 -8.68 0.01 -19.54
CA LEU A 485 -9.55 -1.13 -19.79
C LEU A 485 -9.67 -2.03 -18.56
N GLU A 486 -8.56 -2.33 -17.88
CA GLU A 486 -8.57 -3.15 -16.67
C GLU A 486 -9.53 -2.58 -15.61
N TYR A 487 -9.52 -1.26 -15.41
CA TYR A 487 -10.46 -0.59 -14.52
C TYR A 487 -11.92 -0.82 -14.91
N LEU A 488 -12.27 -0.77 -16.19
CA LEU A 488 -13.66 -1.00 -16.62
C LEU A 488 -14.16 -2.39 -16.24
N TYR A 489 -13.27 -3.40 -16.24
CA TYR A 489 -13.62 -4.80 -15.90
C TYR A 489 -13.53 -5.11 -14.40
N THR A 490 -12.75 -4.36 -13.63
CA THR A 490 -12.38 -4.73 -12.25
C THR A 490 -12.71 -3.68 -11.20
N ASP A 491 -13.10 -2.47 -11.64
CA ASP A 491 -13.29 -1.26 -10.84
C ASP A 491 -12.08 -0.88 -9.96
N SER A 492 -10.92 -1.44 -10.30
CA SER A 492 -9.66 -1.31 -9.56
C SER A 492 -8.57 -0.82 -10.49
N CYS A 493 -7.64 -0.03 -9.96
CA CYS A 493 -6.49 0.48 -10.70
C CYS A 493 -5.29 0.56 -9.76
N CYS A 494 -4.17 -0.04 -10.15
CA CYS A 494 -2.93 -0.02 -9.39
C CYS A 494 -1.76 0.43 -10.29
N PRO A 495 -1.67 1.73 -10.64
CA PRO A 495 -0.56 2.23 -11.44
C PRO A 495 0.76 2.00 -10.68
N ALA A 496 1.81 1.56 -11.38
CA ALA A 496 3.09 1.22 -10.77
C ALA A 496 3.98 2.46 -10.47
N SER A 497 3.61 3.64 -10.99
CA SER A 497 4.39 4.87 -10.81
C SER A 497 3.51 6.12 -10.90
N VAL A 498 4.05 7.26 -10.44
CA VAL A 498 3.43 8.59 -10.59
C VAL A 498 3.15 8.92 -12.05
N LEU A 499 4.08 8.61 -12.96
CA LEU A 499 3.91 8.93 -14.38
C LEU A 499 2.82 8.08 -15.03
N GLN A 500 2.75 6.79 -14.68
CA GLN A 500 1.67 5.92 -15.14
C GLN A 500 0.32 6.36 -14.56
N ALA A 501 0.25 6.67 -13.27
CA ALA A 501 -0.97 7.17 -12.63
C ALA A 501 -1.47 8.44 -13.31
N MET A 502 -0.57 9.37 -13.64
CA MET A 502 -0.92 10.59 -14.37
C MET A 502 -1.36 10.30 -15.81
N ALA A 503 -0.75 9.34 -16.51
CA ALA A 503 -1.18 8.97 -17.85
C ALA A 503 -2.59 8.34 -17.83
N VAL A 504 -2.86 7.46 -16.87
CA VAL A 504 -4.20 6.85 -16.68
C VAL A 504 -5.22 7.88 -16.25
N LEU A 505 -4.85 8.86 -15.40
CA LEU A 505 -5.70 10.00 -15.03
C LEU A 505 -6.15 10.77 -16.27
N VAL A 506 -5.22 11.10 -17.17
CA VAL A 506 -5.52 11.79 -18.43
C VAL A 506 -6.44 10.96 -19.32
N CYS A 507 -6.19 9.65 -19.41
CA CYS A 507 -7.07 8.74 -20.14
C CYS A 507 -8.47 8.69 -19.52
N ALA A 508 -8.57 8.63 -18.19
CA ALA A 508 -9.83 8.61 -17.47
C ALA A 508 -10.63 9.90 -17.70
N GLU A 509 -9.97 11.06 -17.74
CA GLU A 509 -10.61 12.33 -18.08
C GLU A 509 -11.10 12.34 -19.53
N MET A 510 -10.28 11.90 -20.50
CA MET A 510 -10.68 11.79 -21.92
C MET A 510 -11.94 10.93 -22.11
N TYR A 511 -12.06 9.82 -21.36
CA TYR A 511 -13.21 8.91 -21.40
C TYR A 511 -14.29 9.22 -20.34
N GLN A 512 -14.16 10.34 -19.63
CA GLN A 512 -15.10 10.83 -18.59
C GLN A 512 -15.39 9.83 -17.47
N VAL A 513 -14.40 9.03 -17.06
CA VAL A 513 -14.51 8.07 -15.95
C VAL A 513 -13.99 8.72 -14.65
N LYS A 514 -14.87 9.48 -13.99
CA LYS A 514 -14.51 10.33 -12.82
C LYS A 514 -13.94 9.58 -11.64
N ARG A 515 -14.52 8.44 -11.26
CA ARG A 515 -13.98 7.62 -10.17
C ARG A 515 -12.54 7.16 -10.41
N LEU A 516 -12.21 6.72 -11.63
CA LEU A 516 -10.84 6.34 -11.99
C LEU A 516 -9.88 7.53 -11.93
N GLN A 517 -10.35 8.71 -12.35
CA GLN A 517 -9.60 9.97 -12.19
C GLN A 517 -9.22 10.17 -10.71
N HIS A 518 -10.18 10.11 -9.79
CA HIS A 518 -9.95 10.24 -8.34
C HIS A 518 -9.02 9.17 -7.77
N LEU A 519 -9.14 7.91 -8.20
CA LEU A 519 -8.21 6.86 -7.77
C LEU A 519 -6.77 7.16 -8.19
N CYS A 520 -6.56 7.65 -9.42
CA CYS A 520 -5.25 8.03 -9.89
C CYS A 520 -4.69 9.22 -9.10
N GLU A 521 -5.52 10.20 -8.72
CA GLU A 521 -5.13 11.29 -7.82
C GLU A 521 -4.63 10.76 -6.47
N VAL A 522 -5.36 9.82 -5.86
CA VAL A 522 -4.94 9.15 -4.61
C VAL A 522 -3.59 8.45 -4.78
N CYS A 523 -3.39 7.71 -5.88
CA CYS A 523 -2.11 7.05 -6.15
C CYS A 523 -0.96 8.04 -6.28
N VAL A 524 -1.13 9.14 -7.04
CA VAL A 524 -0.11 10.18 -7.18
C VAL A 524 0.23 10.80 -5.83
N CYS A 525 -0.80 11.15 -5.03
CA CYS A 525 -0.63 11.69 -3.69
C CYS A 525 0.14 10.74 -2.78
N ALA A 526 -0.21 9.46 -2.77
CA ALA A 526 0.43 8.43 -1.95
C ALA A 526 1.90 8.24 -2.33
N TYR A 527 2.21 8.12 -3.63
CA TYR A 527 3.60 8.02 -4.10
C TYR A 527 4.42 9.22 -3.67
N LEU A 528 3.95 10.45 -3.92
CA LEU A 528 4.68 11.67 -3.57
C LEU A 528 4.83 11.87 -2.05
N GLN A 529 3.82 11.54 -1.25
CA GLN A 529 3.90 11.60 0.22
C GLN A 529 4.86 10.57 0.81
N SER A 530 4.95 9.39 0.20
CA SER A 530 5.84 8.33 0.67
C SER A 530 7.32 8.59 0.35
N MET A 531 7.61 9.52 -0.58
CA MET A 531 8.99 9.86 -0.95
C MET A 531 9.69 10.65 0.15
N PRO A 532 10.86 10.21 0.64
CA PRO A 532 11.67 11.00 1.57
C PRO A 532 12.22 12.25 0.89
N SER A 533 12.49 13.31 1.65
CA SER A 533 12.95 14.62 1.13
C SER A 533 14.20 14.55 0.23
N ARG A 534 15.10 13.59 0.46
CA ARG A 534 16.28 13.37 -0.40
C ARG A 534 15.90 12.82 -1.77
N GLU A 535 14.95 11.89 -1.81
CA GLU A 535 14.43 11.37 -3.07
C GLU A 535 13.61 12.44 -3.78
N LEU A 536 12.80 13.20 -3.04
CA LEU A 536 12.01 14.31 -3.60
C LEU A 536 12.88 15.43 -4.20
N SER A 537 14.06 15.68 -3.65
CA SER A 537 15.02 16.65 -4.21
C SER A 537 15.75 16.10 -5.44
N SER A 538 16.11 14.82 -5.44
CA SER A 538 16.88 14.19 -6.53
C SER A 538 16.02 13.52 -7.63
N THR A 539 14.71 13.42 -7.43
CA THR A 539 13.79 12.81 -8.40
C THR A 539 13.78 13.60 -9.70
N GLY A 540 13.81 12.86 -10.81
CA GLY A 540 13.61 13.40 -12.16
C GLY A 540 12.15 13.78 -12.46
N ILE A 541 11.22 13.49 -11.54
CA ILE A 541 9.81 13.84 -11.67
C ILE A 541 9.63 15.34 -11.36
N SER A 542 9.17 16.10 -12.35
CA SER A 542 8.82 17.51 -12.18
C SER A 542 7.41 17.65 -11.62
N VAL A 543 7.30 17.96 -10.33
CA VAL A 543 6.02 18.17 -9.63
C VAL A 543 5.26 19.37 -10.21
N ILE A 544 5.97 20.38 -10.73
CA ILE A 544 5.35 21.54 -11.40
C ILE A 544 4.69 21.13 -12.73
N LYS A 545 5.31 20.21 -13.49
CA LYS A 545 4.66 19.61 -14.67
C LYS A 545 3.44 18.77 -14.28
N LEU A 546 3.48 18.06 -13.15
CA LEU A 546 2.31 17.33 -12.65
C LEU A 546 1.17 18.28 -12.29
N LEU A 547 1.47 19.38 -11.61
CA LEU A 547 0.51 20.42 -11.24
C LEU A 547 -0.20 20.98 -12.48
N ARG A 548 0.57 21.34 -13.52
CA ARG A 548 0.01 21.81 -14.80
C ARG A 548 -0.87 20.77 -15.46
N ARG A 549 -0.42 19.51 -15.51
CA ARG A 549 -1.24 18.42 -16.06
C ARG A 549 -2.55 18.24 -15.28
N ALA A 550 -2.50 18.30 -13.95
CA ALA A 550 -3.70 18.22 -13.12
C ALA A 550 -4.69 19.35 -13.46
N LYS A 551 -4.20 20.58 -13.61
CA LYS A 551 -5.00 21.74 -14.03
C LYS A 551 -5.59 21.58 -15.45
N CYS A 552 -4.77 21.14 -16.42
CA CYS A 552 -5.19 20.97 -17.80
C CYS A 552 -6.22 19.84 -18.01
N HIS A 553 -6.21 18.85 -17.12
CA HIS A 553 -7.12 17.69 -17.18
C HIS A 553 -8.13 17.71 -16.02
N ASN A 554 -8.50 18.90 -15.55
CA ASN A 554 -9.62 19.13 -14.62
C ASN A 554 -9.56 18.25 -13.36
N ALA A 555 -8.36 17.95 -12.87
CA ALA A 555 -8.08 17.19 -11.66
C ALA A 555 -7.87 18.16 -10.50
N GLU A 556 -8.94 18.88 -10.14
CA GLU A 556 -8.91 20.00 -9.19
C GLU A 556 -8.40 19.60 -7.81
N GLN A 557 -8.79 18.41 -7.31
CA GLN A 557 -8.37 17.96 -5.98
C GLN A 557 -6.86 17.72 -5.95
N LEU A 558 -6.30 17.06 -6.98
CA LEU A 558 -4.87 16.85 -7.11
C LEU A 558 -4.12 18.17 -7.35
N TYR A 559 -4.67 19.08 -8.15
CA TYR A 559 -4.07 20.40 -8.36
C TYR A 559 -3.92 21.18 -7.04
N ILE A 560 -4.99 21.29 -6.25
CA ILE A 560 -4.96 21.95 -4.94
C ILE A 560 -3.99 21.22 -3.99
N TRP A 561 -4.01 19.90 -4.00
CA TRP A 561 -3.12 19.09 -3.18
C TRP A 561 -1.65 19.33 -3.51
N LEU A 562 -1.29 19.39 -4.81
CA LEU A 562 0.07 19.60 -5.26
C LEU A 562 0.60 20.98 -4.84
N LEU A 563 -0.25 22.02 -4.88
CA LEU A 563 0.13 23.35 -4.35
C LEU A 563 0.49 23.29 -2.86
N HIS A 564 -0.32 22.59 -2.05
CA HIS A 564 -0.02 22.41 -0.62
C HIS A 564 1.22 21.55 -0.41
N PHE A 565 1.43 20.52 -1.22
CA PHE A 565 2.60 19.66 -1.15
C PHE A 565 3.89 20.41 -1.50
N ILE A 566 3.86 21.27 -2.53
CA ILE A 566 4.97 22.16 -2.89
C ILE A 566 5.23 23.15 -1.75
N ALA A 567 4.18 23.76 -1.20
CA ALA A 567 4.28 24.72 -0.10
C ALA A 567 4.87 24.08 1.17
N ASN A 568 4.43 22.87 1.54
CA ASN A 568 4.96 22.13 2.69
C ASN A 568 6.43 21.72 2.52
N ASN A 569 6.89 21.57 1.28
CA ASN A 569 8.26 21.20 0.92
C ASN A 569 8.99 22.37 0.24
N TYR A 570 8.64 23.61 0.57
CA TYR A 570 9.07 24.80 -0.15
C TYR A 570 10.60 24.88 -0.32
N LEU A 571 11.35 24.55 0.73
CA LEU A 571 12.81 24.60 0.71
C LEU A 571 13.43 23.66 -0.34
N ILE A 572 12.76 22.57 -0.69
CA ILE A 572 13.22 21.64 -1.73
C ILE A 572 12.88 22.21 -3.10
N PHE A 573 11.62 22.60 -3.30
CA PHE A 573 11.12 23.00 -4.60
C PHE A 573 11.62 24.37 -5.04
N SER A 574 11.80 25.33 -4.13
CA SER A 574 12.34 26.66 -4.45
C SER A 574 13.74 26.66 -5.06
N HIS A 575 14.51 25.58 -4.86
CA HIS A 575 15.82 25.39 -5.48
C HIS A 575 15.77 24.66 -6.83
N LYS A 576 14.62 24.09 -7.22
CA LYS A 576 14.48 23.44 -8.52
C LYS A 576 14.24 24.48 -9.62
N PRO A 577 14.82 24.30 -10.83
CA PRO A 577 14.71 25.28 -11.91
C PRO A 577 13.27 25.44 -12.42
N ASP A 578 12.48 24.35 -12.37
CA ASP A 578 11.08 24.34 -12.77
C ASP A 578 10.17 25.09 -11.78
N PHE A 579 10.65 25.54 -10.63
CA PHE A 579 9.84 26.36 -9.72
C PHE A 579 9.46 27.73 -10.29
N LEU A 580 10.29 28.27 -11.19
CA LEU A 580 10.03 29.52 -11.89
C LEU A 580 8.87 29.42 -12.90
N GLU A 581 8.43 28.20 -13.20
CA GLU A 581 7.38 27.90 -14.15
C GLU A 581 5.96 28.04 -13.57
N LEU A 582 5.82 28.30 -12.27
CA LEU A 582 4.52 28.58 -11.62
C LEU A 582 3.91 29.91 -12.11
N SER A 583 2.58 29.97 -12.23
CA SER A 583 1.88 31.25 -12.47
C SER A 583 2.04 32.20 -11.29
N GLU A 584 1.74 33.49 -11.49
CA GLU A 584 1.78 34.47 -10.41
C GLU A 584 0.82 34.10 -9.27
N GLU A 585 -0.40 33.65 -9.61
CA GLU A 585 -1.38 33.24 -8.58
C GLU A 585 -0.94 31.97 -7.86
N GLU A 586 -0.40 30.98 -8.57
CA GLU A 586 0.10 29.73 -7.99
C GLU A 586 1.27 30.01 -7.04
N ARG A 587 2.19 30.88 -7.44
CA ARG A 587 3.33 31.29 -6.62
C ARG A 587 2.89 32.04 -5.37
N GLU A 588 1.92 32.95 -5.49
CA GLU A 588 1.34 33.65 -4.34
C GLU A 588 0.71 32.67 -3.35
N GLN A 589 -0.05 31.68 -3.85
CA GLN A 589 -0.67 30.65 -3.01
C GLN A 589 0.37 29.77 -2.32
N VAL A 590 1.40 29.31 -3.04
CA VAL A 590 2.50 28.53 -2.47
C VAL A 590 3.23 29.34 -1.40
N GLU A 591 3.47 30.64 -1.63
CA GLU A 591 4.14 31.48 -0.63
C GLU A 591 3.29 31.78 0.59
N ARG A 592 1.97 31.88 0.43
CA ARG A 592 1.04 32.03 1.54
C ARG A 592 1.00 30.79 2.43
N LEU A 593 1.05 29.60 1.81
CA LEU A 593 0.95 28.30 2.50
C LEU A 593 2.29 27.69 2.87
N ARG A 594 3.40 28.36 2.54
CA ARG A 594 4.76 27.79 2.67
C ARG A 594 5.06 27.31 4.08
N TRP A 595 5.86 26.26 4.14
CA TRP A 595 6.49 25.80 5.36
C TRP A 595 8.00 25.60 5.15
N PRO A 596 8.87 26.14 6.02
CA PRO A 596 8.58 27.09 7.10
C PRO A 596 8.09 28.48 6.61
N SER A 597 7.32 29.18 7.45
CA SER A 597 6.77 30.50 7.13
C SER A 597 7.85 31.59 6.99
N ARG A 598 7.55 32.66 6.23
CA ARG A 598 8.46 33.82 6.09
C ARG A 598 8.76 34.49 7.44
N GLY A 599 7.75 34.66 8.29
CA GLY A 599 7.90 35.22 9.62
C GLY A 599 8.86 34.39 10.48
N TYR A 600 8.71 33.06 10.49
CA TYR A 600 9.61 32.17 11.19
C TYR A 600 11.06 32.29 10.72
N LEU A 601 11.30 32.36 9.40
CA LEU A 601 12.65 32.49 8.86
C LEU A 601 13.30 33.85 9.21
N GLN A 602 12.51 34.93 9.25
CA GLN A 602 12.98 36.24 9.70
C GLN A 602 13.36 36.20 11.19
N GLU A 603 12.49 35.67 12.05
CA GLU A 603 12.76 35.49 13.48
C GLU A 603 13.99 34.61 13.72
N LEU A 604 14.16 33.56 12.92
CA LEU A 604 15.33 32.66 13.01
C LEU A 604 16.62 33.39 12.63
N SER A 605 16.59 34.22 11.57
CA SER A 605 17.72 35.05 11.16
C SER A 605 18.11 36.06 12.23
N GLU A 606 17.13 36.78 12.79
CA GLU A 606 17.34 37.71 13.89
C GLU A 606 17.91 37.01 15.13
N TYR A 607 17.35 35.86 15.49
CA TYR A 607 17.83 35.04 16.58
C TYR A 607 19.30 34.64 16.37
N GLN A 608 19.66 34.15 15.18
CA GLN A 608 21.04 33.78 14.83
C GLN A 608 21.98 34.98 14.88
N GLN A 609 21.56 36.15 14.38
CA GLN A 609 22.37 37.37 14.38
C GLN A 609 22.60 37.89 15.79
N ARG A 610 21.58 37.92 16.65
CA ARG A 610 21.71 38.29 18.07
C ARG A 610 22.63 37.30 18.81
N ARG A 611 22.51 36.00 18.54
CA ARG A 611 23.39 34.96 19.11
C ARG A 611 24.85 35.13 18.66
N ARG A 612 25.09 35.48 17.39
CA ARG A 612 26.43 35.79 16.86
C ARG A 612 27.02 37.05 17.51
N LYS A 613 26.23 38.11 17.70
CA LYS A 613 26.65 39.33 18.40
C LYS A 613 27.05 39.03 19.85
N LEU A 614 26.22 38.29 20.60
CA LEU A 614 26.54 37.86 21.97
C LEU A 614 27.83 37.02 22.07
N ARG A 615 28.10 36.14 21.10
CA ARG A 615 29.38 35.40 21.04
C ARG A 615 30.56 36.34 20.83
N LYS A 616 30.46 37.32 19.91
CA LYS A 616 31.52 38.32 19.69
C LYS A 616 31.77 39.21 20.91
N SER A 617 30.72 39.63 21.61
CA SER A 617 30.83 40.42 22.85
C SER A 617 31.54 39.66 23.98
N ARG A 618 31.36 38.34 24.06
CA ARG A 618 32.05 37.49 25.05
C ARG A 618 33.52 37.22 24.72
N CYS A 619 33.94 37.37 23.46
CA CYS A 619 35.35 37.20 23.05
C CYS A 619 36.18 38.49 23.15
N ILE A 620 35.57 39.66 23.38
CA ILE A 620 36.27 40.94 23.59
C ILE A 620 36.50 41.22 25.09
N VAL A 621 35.86 40.44 25.96
CA VAL A 621 36.04 40.46 27.43
C VAL A 621 36.60 39.12 27.88
N MET A 622 37.78 38.79 27.36
CA MET A 622 38.80 37.88 27.90
C MET A 622 40.14 38.44 27.45
#